data_AF-B6BEF6-F1
#
_entry.id   AF-B6BEF6-F1
#
_cell.length_a   1.000
_cell.length_b   1.000
_cell.length_c   1.000
_cell.angle_alpha   90.00
_cell.angle_beta   90.00
_cell.angle_gamma   90.00
#
_symmetry.space_group_name_H-M   'P 1'
#
loop_
_entity.id
_entity.type
_entity.pdbx_description
1 polymer ?
#
loop_
_entity_poly.entity_id
_entity_poly.type
_entity_poly.pdbx_seq_one_letter_code
_entity_poly.pdbx_strand_id
1 'polypeptide(L)'
;MTIPLLTLWQRGIRLNKAPYSYAPKEDKAEYKRLHETSAITAFSDAMNRVQKTGRSGVNAMSEVFSEPQQILSARKEWDDRMHKFILHHLTQGNLFAYGFEPPRKMDSQPVEILPAYWRGHIRWDKASLTVQGLEFVEVRIVSRQLRDEVLNRKKIDLTPPQPAGRPTVGPFVKAAFAALHKAGEIDVTASQQSHYPKIRAWLELNVPNLSKPASEIADKTLQKHFSPLFNNLKKSSKL
;
A
#
# COMPACT_ATOMS: atom_id res chain seq x y z
N MET A 1 8.08 14.48 20.17
CA MET A 1 8.29 13.42 19.15
C MET A 1 7.19 12.35 19.31
N THR A 2 6.10 12.46 18.56
CA THR A 2 4.90 11.60 18.66
C THR A 2 4.37 11.15 17.29
N ILE A 3 5.17 11.36 16.24
CA ILE A 3 4.82 11.26 14.82
C ILE A 3 4.48 9.84 14.28
N PRO A 4 4.89 8.69 14.88
CA PRO A 4 4.67 7.39 14.24
C PRO A 4 3.20 7.03 13.96
N LEU A 5 2.30 7.30 14.92
CA LEU A 5 0.89 6.90 14.81
C LEU A 5 0.12 7.77 13.81
N LEU A 6 0.43 9.07 13.77
CA LEU A 6 -0.17 9.97 12.78
C LEU A 6 0.20 9.56 11.35
N THR A 7 1.46 9.18 11.11
CA THR A 7 1.90 8.67 9.80
C THR A 7 1.19 7.35 9.43
N LEU A 8 1.04 6.43 10.39
CA LEU A 8 0.28 5.20 10.18
C LEU A 8 -1.17 5.49 9.81
N TRP A 9 -1.83 6.37 10.56
CA TRP A 9 -3.20 6.78 10.29
C TRP A 9 -3.32 7.44 8.92
N GLN A 10 -2.46 8.38 8.56
CA GLN A 10 -2.50 9.07 7.26
C GLN A 10 -2.38 8.11 6.06
N ARG A 11 -1.51 7.10 6.16
CA ARG A 11 -1.32 6.07 5.13
C ARG A 11 -2.36 4.94 5.18
N GLY A 12 -3.16 4.87 6.24
CA GLY A 12 -4.21 3.88 6.43
C GLY A 12 -5.44 4.13 5.56
N ILE A 13 -6.17 3.05 5.29
CA ILE A 13 -7.39 3.04 4.50
C ILE A 13 -8.58 3.27 5.42
N ARG A 14 -9.46 4.23 5.10
CA ARG A 14 -10.65 4.51 5.91
C ARG A 14 -11.52 3.25 6.06
N LEU A 15 -12.09 3.05 7.25
CA LEU A 15 -12.85 1.84 7.61
C LEU A 15 -13.95 1.52 6.58
N ASN A 16 -14.67 2.53 6.07
CA ASN A 16 -15.70 2.36 5.05
C ASN A 16 -15.20 1.80 3.70
N LYS A 17 -13.92 2.00 3.38
CA LYS A 17 -13.26 1.50 2.15
C LYS A 17 -12.43 0.24 2.37
N ALA A 18 -12.20 -0.13 3.64
CA ALA A 18 -11.37 -1.27 4.00
C ALA A 18 -11.92 -2.60 3.45
N PRO A 19 -13.24 -2.90 3.51
CA PRO A 19 -13.81 -4.13 2.94
C PRO A 19 -13.37 -4.37 1.50
N TYR A 20 -13.56 -3.39 0.62
CA TYR A 20 -13.15 -3.50 -0.78
C TYR A 20 -11.63 -3.48 -0.96
N SER A 21 -10.90 -2.66 -0.21
CA SER A 21 -9.47 -2.47 -0.44
C SER A 21 -8.64 -3.70 -0.04
N TYR A 22 -9.00 -4.36 1.06
CA TYR A 22 -8.34 -5.57 1.55
C TYR A 22 -8.98 -6.87 1.04
N ALA A 23 -10.10 -6.79 0.32
CA ALA A 23 -10.73 -7.96 -0.29
C ALA A 23 -9.74 -8.73 -1.19
N PRO A 24 -9.80 -10.07 -1.19
CA PRO A 24 -9.17 -10.92 -2.18
C PRO A 24 -9.54 -10.53 -3.61
N LYS A 25 -8.72 -10.96 -4.59
CA LYS A 25 -8.91 -10.60 -6.01
C LYS A 25 -10.26 -11.06 -6.54
N GLU A 26 -10.69 -12.25 -6.14
CA GLU A 26 -11.98 -12.85 -6.52
C GLU A 26 -13.15 -12.02 -6.00
N ASP A 27 -13.12 -11.64 -4.71
CA ASP A 27 -14.15 -10.82 -4.09
C ASP A 27 -14.23 -9.40 -4.66
N LYS A 28 -13.10 -8.83 -5.10
CA LYS A 28 -13.08 -7.54 -5.81
C LYS A 28 -13.75 -7.64 -7.18
N ALA A 29 -13.54 -8.73 -7.91
CA ALA A 29 -14.20 -8.96 -9.18
C ALA A 29 -15.72 -9.15 -8.99
N GLU A 30 -16.12 -9.88 -7.94
CA GLU A 30 -17.52 -10.02 -7.57
C GLU A 30 -18.16 -8.68 -7.19
N TYR A 31 -17.49 -7.88 -6.36
CA TYR A 31 -17.96 -6.53 -6.00
C TYR A 31 -18.20 -5.67 -7.22
N LYS A 32 -17.23 -5.68 -8.16
CA LYS A 32 -17.32 -4.95 -9.41
C LYS A 32 -18.53 -5.42 -10.23
N ARG A 33 -18.72 -6.73 -10.39
CA ARG A 33 -19.91 -7.29 -11.06
C ARG A 33 -21.22 -6.82 -10.41
N LEU A 34 -21.32 -6.91 -9.08
CA LEU A 34 -22.53 -6.55 -8.33
C LEU A 34 -22.84 -5.05 -8.36
N HIS A 35 -21.82 -4.19 -8.47
CA HIS A 35 -21.96 -2.74 -8.45
C HIS A 35 -21.98 -2.10 -9.85
N GLU A 36 -21.45 -2.77 -10.88
CA GLU A 36 -21.62 -2.38 -12.28
C GLU A 36 -23.05 -2.64 -12.78
N THR A 37 -23.71 -3.70 -12.30
CA THR A 37 -25.14 -3.90 -12.54
C THR A 37 -25.93 -2.90 -11.71
N SER A 38 -26.34 -1.78 -12.31
CA SER A 38 -27.15 -0.77 -11.60
C SER A 38 -28.54 -1.33 -11.28
N ALA A 39 -28.90 -1.34 -9.99
CA ALA A 39 -30.24 -1.74 -9.56
C ALA A 39 -31.34 -0.84 -10.16
N ILE A 40 -30.98 0.40 -10.54
CA ILE A 40 -31.89 1.34 -11.20
C ILE A 40 -32.12 0.91 -12.65
N THR A 41 -31.07 0.51 -13.38
CA THR A 41 -31.25 0.01 -14.75
C THR A 41 -31.99 -1.31 -14.77
N ALA A 42 -31.68 -2.22 -13.83
CA ALA A 42 -32.42 -3.48 -13.67
C ALA A 42 -33.90 -3.24 -13.37
N PHE A 43 -34.23 -2.27 -12.51
CA PHE A 43 -35.60 -1.88 -12.22
C PHE A 43 -36.31 -1.28 -13.45
N SER A 44 -35.66 -0.37 -14.17
CA SER A 44 -36.21 0.22 -15.41
C SER A 44 -36.43 -0.84 -16.49
N ASP A 45 -35.51 -1.79 -16.65
CA ASP A 45 -35.62 -2.88 -17.62
C ASP A 45 -36.72 -3.88 -17.26
N ALA A 46 -36.90 -4.15 -15.96
CA ALA A 46 -38.01 -4.97 -15.46
C ALA A 46 -39.37 -4.26 -15.67
N MET A 47 -39.45 -2.95 -15.41
CA MET A 47 -40.64 -2.14 -15.66
C MET A 47 -41.00 -2.11 -17.16
N ASN A 48 -40.00 -1.93 -18.03
CA ASN A 48 -40.16 -1.96 -19.48
C ASN A 48 -40.63 -3.33 -19.99
N ARG A 49 -40.14 -4.44 -19.42
CA ARG A 49 -40.57 -5.81 -19.77
C ARG A 49 -42.03 -6.07 -19.39
N VAL A 50 -42.43 -5.66 -18.19
CA VAL A 50 -43.81 -5.80 -17.72
C VAL A 50 -44.78 -4.95 -18.54
N GLN A 51 -44.38 -3.71 -18.89
CA GLN A 51 -45.19 -2.83 -19.73
C GLN A 51 -45.36 -3.38 -21.16
N LYS A 52 -44.29 -3.93 -21.76
CA LYS A 52 -44.33 -4.54 -23.11
C LYS A 52 -45.15 -5.83 -23.17
N THR A 53 -45.20 -6.59 -22.08
CA THR A 53 -45.96 -7.86 -22.03
C THR A 53 -47.42 -7.67 -21.63
N GLY A 54 -47.85 -6.44 -21.34
CA GLY A 54 -49.23 -6.12 -20.97
C GLY A 54 -49.70 -6.78 -19.67
N ARG A 55 -48.78 -7.32 -18.86
CA ARG A 55 -49.08 -7.96 -17.59
C ARG A 55 -49.37 -6.90 -16.54
N SER A 56 -50.51 -7.00 -15.86
CA SER A 56 -50.86 -6.15 -14.73
C SER A 56 -51.28 -7.00 -13.52
N GLY A 57 -51.22 -6.41 -12.33
CA GLY A 57 -51.55 -7.08 -11.07
C GLY A 57 -50.35 -7.52 -10.23
N VAL A 58 -50.61 -8.29 -9.17
CA VAL A 58 -49.64 -8.62 -8.12
C VAL A 58 -48.41 -9.39 -8.64
N ASN A 59 -48.60 -10.26 -9.64
CA ASN A 59 -47.51 -11.03 -10.25
C ASN A 59 -46.54 -10.12 -11.04
N ALA A 60 -47.07 -9.12 -11.74
CA ALA A 60 -46.27 -8.14 -12.46
C ALA A 60 -45.46 -7.25 -11.50
N MET A 61 -46.03 -6.85 -10.36
CA MET A 61 -45.27 -6.18 -9.30
C MET A 61 -44.15 -7.07 -8.75
N SER A 62 -44.44 -8.34 -8.45
CA SER A 62 -43.43 -9.26 -7.89
C SER A 62 -42.22 -9.42 -8.82
N GLU A 63 -42.44 -9.46 -10.14
CA GLU A 63 -41.40 -9.58 -11.15
C GLU A 63 -40.53 -8.31 -11.20
N VAL A 64 -41.15 -7.12 -11.16
CA VAL A 64 -40.45 -5.81 -11.14
C VAL A 64 -39.54 -5.64 -9.93
N PHE A 65 -39.95 -6.13 -8.75
CA PHE A 65 -39.18 -5.97 -7.53
C PHE A 65 -38.17 -7.11 -7.28
N SER A 66 -38.36 -8.29 -7.90
CA SER A 66 -37.51 -9.46 -7.66
C SER A 66 -36.05 -9.28 -8.09
N GLU A 67 -35.79 -8.80 -9.32
CA GLU A 67 -34.42 -8.63 -9.83
C GLU A 67 -33.62 -7.55 -9.05
N PRO A 68 -34.17 -6.34 -8.78
CA PRO A 68 -33.48 -5.36 -7.94
C PRO A 68 -33.24 -5.85 -6.51
N GLN A 69 -34.19 -6.58 -5.92
CA GLN A 69 -34.05 -7.12 -4.58
C GLN A 69 -32.95 -8.19 -4.52
N GLN A 70 -32.82 -9.05 -5.55
CA GLN A 70 -31.71 -10.01 -5.63
C GLN A 70 -30.35 -9.30 -5.70
N ILE A 71 -30.22 -8.24 -6.50
CA ILE A 71 -28.98 -7.44 -6.60
C ILE A 71 -28.66 -6.79 -5.24
N LEU A 72 -29.64 -6.18 -4.59
CA LEU A 72 -29.45 -5.53 -3.29
C LEU A 72 -29.10 -6.54 -2.18
N SER A 73 -29.75 -7.70 -2.16
CA SER A 73 -29.43 -8.79 -1.22
C SER A 73 -28.00 -9.31 -1.44
N ALA A 74 -27.61 -9.57 -2.69
CA ALA A 74 -26.26 -10.02 -3.02
C ALA A 74 -25.18 -9.00 -2.62
N ARG A 75 -25.45 -7.70 -2.80
CA ARG A 75 -24.56 -6.62 -2.31
C ARG A 75 -24.44 -6.65 -0.79
N LYS A 76 -25.58 -6.75 -0.08
CA LYS A 76 -25.60 -6.83 1.38
C LYS A 76 -24.84 -8.05 1.90
N GLU A 77 -25.01 -9.20 1.28
CA GLU A 77 -24.29 -10.43 1.63
C GLU A 77 -22.79 -10.29 1.43
N TRP A 78 -22.37 -9.67 0.31
CA TRP A 78 -20.97 -9.36 0.05
C TRP A 78 -20.41 -8.42 1.13
N ASP A 79 -21.14 -7.35 1.47
CA ASP A 79 -20.74 -6.39 2.51
C ASP A 79 -20.61 -7.09 3.87
N ASP A 80 -21.62 -7.86 4.29
CA ASP A 80 -21.61 -8.57 5.57
C ASP A 80 -20.46 -9.59 5.66
N ARG A 81 -20.16 -10.28 4.56
CA ARG A 81 -19.02 -11.20 4.45
C ARG A 81 -17.68 -10.46 4.57
N MET A 82 -17.52 -9.35 3.87
CA MET A 82 -16.28 -8.56 3.92
C MET A 82 -16.10 -7.81 5.24
N HIS A 83 -17.19 -7.36 5.88
CA HIS A 83 -17.14 -6.82 7.24
C HIS A 83 -16.60 -7.88 8.22
N LYS A 84 -17.12 -9.11 8.16
CA LYS A 84 -16.62 -10.23 8.98
C LYS A 84 -15.15 -10.53 8.69
N PHE A 85 -14.74 -10.52 7.42
CA PHE A 85 -13.35 -10.69 7.02
C PHE A 85 -12.43 -9.65 7.67
N ILE A 86 -12.77 -8.36 7.55
CA ILE A 86 -11.99 -7.28 8.17
C ILE A 86 -11.92 -7.45 9.68
N LEU A 87 -13.03 -7.76 10.36
CA LEU A 87 -13.06 -7.96 11.81
C LEU A 87 -12.22 -9.15 12.25
N HIS A 88 -12.26 -10.25 11.51
CA HIS A 88 -11.40 -11.39 11.76
C HIS A 88 -9.93 -10.98 11.70
N HIS A 89 -9.52 -10.26 10.65
CA HIS A 89 -8.13 -9.82 10.52
C HIS A 89 -7.70 -8.77 11.56
N LEU A 90 -8.60 -7.91 12.02
CA LEU A 90 -8.35 -6.95 13.11
C LEU A 90 -8.19 -7.65 14.45
N THR A 91 -9.02 -8.65 14.74
CA THR A 91 -8.96 -9.40 16.01
C THR A 91 -7.76 -10.35 16.08
N GLN A 92 -7.31 -10.89 14.95
CA GLN A 92 -6.12 -11.74 14.86
C GLN A 92 -4.79 -10.94 14.75
N GLY A 93 -4.85 -9.60 14.68
CA GLY A 93 -3.66 -8.74 14.57
C GLY A 93 -2.96 -8.80 13.20
N ASN A 94 -3.68 -9.18 12.15
CA ASN A 94 -3.20 -9.11 10.76
C ASN A 94 -3.43 -7.71 10.16
N LEU A 95 -4.49 -7.06 10.60
CA LEU A 95 -4.79 -5.66 10.37
C LEU A 95 -4.77 -4.90 11.70
N PHE A 96 -4.44 -3.63 11.62
CA PHE A 96 -4.40 -2.71 12.76
C PHE A 96 -5.26 -1.50 12.45
N ALA A 97 -5.84 -0.91 13.48
CA ALA A 97 -6.72 0.22 13.31
C ALA A 97 -6.29 1.39 14.18
N TYR A 98 -6.43 2.57 13.61
CA TYR A 98 -6.09 3.83 14.25
C TYR A 98 -7.25 4.80 14.07
N GLY A 99 -7.60 5.52 15.13
CA GLY A 99 -8.68 6.51 15.11
C GLY A 99 -8.44 7.61 16.14
N PHE A 100 -9.37 8.55 16.24
CA PHE A 100 -9.32 9.62 17.25
C PHE A 100 -10.46 9.47 18.24
N GLU A 101 -10.20 9.80 19.50
CA GLU A 101 -11.23 9.98 20.50
C GLU A 101 -11.74 11.44 20.44
N PRO A 102 -13.05 11.68 20.26
CA PRO A 102 -13.61 13.02 20.26
C PRO A 102 -13.66 13.60 21.69
N PRO A 103 -13.57 14.94 21.85
CA PRO A 103 -13.40 15.95 20.80
C PRO A 103 -11.96 16.03 20.30
N ARG A 104 -11.81 16.04 18.96
CA ARG A 104 -10.50 16.15 18.31
C ARG A 104 -10.02 17.60 18.34
N LYS A 105 -8.79 17.80 18.82
CA LYS A 105 -8.04 19.05 18.73
C LYS A 105 -6.99 18.95 17.61
N MET A 106 -6.40 20.08 17.22
CA MET A 106 -5.40 20.14 16.14
C MET A 106 -4.14 19.30 16.44
N ASP A 107 -3.81 19.15 17.73
CA ASP A 107 -2.66 18.41 18.23
C ASP A 107 -2.99 16.96 18.65
N SER A 108 -4.27 16.57 18.60
CA SER A 108 -4.71 15.21 18.92
C SER A 108 -3.97 14.19 18.08
N GLN A 109 -3.45 13.16 18.73
CA GLN A 109 -2.81 12.02 18.07
C GLN A 109 -3.82 10.89 17.92
N PRO A 110 -3.74 10.12 16.82
CA PRO A 110 -4.56 8.94 16.70
C PRO A 110 -4.07 7.88 17.68
N VAL A 111 -5.02 7.10 18.19
CA VAL A 111 -4.80 5.99 19.10
C VAL A 111 -5.01 4.68 18.38
N GLU A 112 -4.28 3.64 18.79
CA GLU A 112 -4.47 2.28 18.30
C GLU A 112 -5.73 1.68 18.92
N ILE A 113 -6.63 1.15 18.09
CA ILE A 113 -7.85 0.49 18.53
C ILE A 113 -7.54 -0.99 18.73
N LEU A 114 -7.53 -1.42 19.99
CA LEU A 114 -7.16 -2.77 20.38
C LEU A 114 -8.17 -3.83 19.90
N PRO A 115 -7.74 -5.08 19.66
CA PRO A 115 -8.62 -6.21 19.28
C PRO A 115 -9.88 -6.34 20.14
N ALA A 116 -9.79 -6.10 21.45
CA ALA A 116 -10.92 -6.22 22.39
C ALA A 116 -12.05 -5.22 22.13
N TYR A 117 -11.75 -4.07 21.52
CA TYR A 117 -12.71 -2.98 21.30
C TYR A 117 -13.64 -3.23 20.12
N TRP A 118 -13.27 -4.16 19.23
CA TRP A 118 -14.06 -4.54 18.05
C TRP A 118 -15.33 -5.33 18.36
N ARG A 119 -15.60 -5.61 19.65
CA ARG A 119 -16.89 -6.14 20.13
C ARG A 119 -17.95 -5.04 20.28
N GLY A 120 -17.57 -3.77 20.13
CA GLY A 120 -18.49 -2.63 20.19
C GLY A 120 -19.36 -2.47 18.94
N HIS A 121 -20.08 -1.34 18.88
CA HIS A 121 -20.92 -0.98 17.75
C HIS A 121 -20.09 -0.28 16.67
N ILE A 122 -20.05 -0.87 15.47
CA ILE A 122 -19.25 -0.38 14.35
C ILE A 122 -20.16 0.29 13.32
N ARG A 123 -19.88 1.55 13.03
CA ARG A 123 -20.54 2.33 11.98
C ARG A 123 -19.62 2.39 10.77
N TRP A 124 -19.77 1.40 9.89
CA TRP A 124 -18.94 1.24 8.70
C TRP A 124 -18.99 2.46 7.80
N ASP A 125 -20.18 2.97 7.52
CA ASP A 125 -20.45 4.15 6.70
C ASP A 125 -19.71 5.42 7.19
N LYS A 126 -19.76 5.66 8.50
CA LYS A 126 -19.13 6.84 9.15
C LYS A 126 -17.66 6.63 9.45
N ALA A 127 -17.18 5.39 9.37
CA ALA A 127 -15.86 4.98 9.85
C ALA A 127 -15.67 5.30 11.34
N SER A 128 -16.61 4.87 12.18
CA SER A 128 -16.53 5.02 13.63
C SER A 128 -16.84 3.73 14.40
N LEU A 129 -16.34 3.66 15.62
CA LEU A 129 -16.53 2.56 16.56
C LEU A 129 -16.93 3.14 17.91
N THR A 130 -17.97 2.58 18.54
CA THR A 130 -18.39 2.94 19.89
C THR A 130 -18.35 1.71 20.78
N VAL A 131 -17.64 1.77 21.91
CA VAL A 131 -17.49 0.64 22.84
C VAL A 131 -17.33 1.15 24.26
N GLN A 132 -18.14 0.64 25.20
CA GLN A 132 -18.00 0.94 26.65
C GLN A 132 -17.88 2.45 26.99
N GLY A 133 -18.63 3.31 26.28
CA GLY A 133 -18.58 4.76 26.48
C GLY A 133 -17.44 5.48 25.76
N LEU A 134 -16.54 4.76 25.10
CA LEU A 134 -15.53 5.30 24.20
C LEU A 134 -16.09 5.40 22.79
N GLU A 135 -15.72 6.45 22.07
CA GLU A 135 -15.98 6.60 20.65
C GLU A 135 -14.67 6.84 19.91
N PHE A 136 -14.48 6.13 18.80
CA PHE A 136 -13.38 6.33 17.87
C PHE A 136 -13.94 6.82 16.55
N VAL A 137 -13.43 7.94 16.05
CA VAL A 137 -13.83 8.56 14.79
C VAL A 137 -12.68 8.56 13.78
N GLU A 138 -13.04 8.72 12.50
CA GLU A 138 -12.11 8.68 11.36
C GLU A 138 -11.21 7.43 11.38
N VAL A 139 -11.80 6.29 11.72
CA VAL A 139 -11.06 5.04 11.88
C VAL A 139 -10.46 4.63 10.53
N ARG A 140 -9.16 4.33 10.55
CA ARG A 140 -8.39 3.86 9.41
C ARG A 140 -7.67 2.56 9.75
N ILE A 141 -7.65 1.67 8.77
CA ILE A 141 -7.09 0.33 8.83
C ILE A 141 -5.74 0.32 8.11
N VAL A 142 -4.79 -0.39 8.70
CA VAL A 142 -3.40 -0.48 8.26
C VAL A 142 -3.00 -1.96 8.22
N SER A 143 -2.28 -2.37 7.17
CA SER A 143 -1.73 -3.72 7.08
C SER A 143 -0.51 -3.88 7.98
N ARG A 144 -0.25 -5.12 8.42
CA ARG A 144 0.98 -5.44 9.16
C ARG A 144 2.25 -4.94 8.47
N GLN A 145 2.36 -5.16 7.16
CA GLN A 145 3.52 -4.70 6.36
C GLN A 145 3.75 -3.18 6.48
N LEU A 146 2.69 -2.38 6.32
CA LEU A 146 2.78 -0.93 6.45
C LEU A 146 3.08 -0.49 7.89
N ARG A 147 2.48 -1.18 8.87
CA ARG A 147 2.74 -0.93 10.29
C ARG A 147 4.21 -1.14 10.61
N ASP A 148 4.74 -2.30 10.22
CA ASP A 148 6.12 -2.67 10.45
C ASP A 148 7.07 -1.75 9.70
N GLU A 149 6.75 -1.34 8.46
CA GLU A 149 7.56 -0.35 7.71
C GLU A 149 7.70 0.97 8.48
N VAL A 150 6.61 1.54 8.98
CA VAL A 150 6.63 2.85 9.66
C VAL A 150 7.22 2.75 11.07
N LEU A 151 6.93 1.67 11.81
CA LEU A 151 7.47 1.48 13.16
C LEU A 151 8.94 1.07 13.14
N ASN A 152 9.36 0.21 12.20
CA ASN A 152 10.74 -0.25 12.08
C ASN A 152 11.65 0.74 11.34
N ARG A 153 11.11 1.79 10.70
CA ARG A 153 11.90 2.96 10.28
C ARG A 153 12.67 3.62 11.44
N LYS A 154 12.28 3.38 12.70
CA LYS A 154 13.09 3.78 13.87
C LYS A 154 14.29 2.88 14.18
N LYS A 155 14.43 1.70 13.57
CA LYS A 155 15.49 0.73 13.92
C LYS A 155 16.68 0.69 12.97
N ILE A 156 16.66 1.35 11.81
CA ILE A 156 17.82 1.42 10.92
C ILE A 156 17.83 2.78 10.21
N ASP A 157 18.49 3.77 10.82
CA ASP A 157 19.52 4.58 10.15
C ASP A 157 20.10 5.60 11.13
N LEU A 158 21.27 5.29 11.70
CA LEU A 158 22.20 6.28 12.26
C LEU A 158 22.98 6.98 11.12
N THR A 159 22.41 7.04 9.93
CA THR A 159 23.02 7.73 8.80
C THR A 159 22.47 9.15 8.79
N PRO A 160 23.31 10.20 8.93
CA PRO A 160 22.85 11.58 8.95
C PRO A 160 22.04 11.89 7.67
N PRO A 161 21.00 12.74 7.77
CA PRO A 161 20.11 13.04 6.66
C PRO A 161 20.92 13.52 5.44
N GLN A 162 20.79 12.81 4.33
CA GLN A 162 21.33 13.26 3.04
C GLN A 162 20.63 14.58 2.68
N PRO A 163 21.38 15.66 2.35
CA PRO A 163 20.78 16.92 1.97
C PRO A 163 19.92 16.75 0.72
N ALA A 164 18.74 17.38 0.72
CA ALA A 164 17.81 17.36 -0.40
C ALA A 164 18.50 17.89 -1.67
N GLY A 165 18.76 16.98 -2.60
CA GLY A 165 19.39 17.26 -3.89
C GLY A 165 19.11 16.12 -4.85
N ARG A 166 19.09 16.45 -6.14
CA ARG A 166 18.88 15.52 -7.27
C ARG A 166 19.61 14.19 -7.03
N PRO A 167 18.96 13.02 -7.19
CA PRO A 167 19.58 11.72 -6.91
C PRO A 167 20.92 11.61 -7.64
N THR A 168 21.99 11.57 -6.86
CA THR A 168 23.36 11.52 -7.40
C THR A 168 23.66 10.10 -7.86
N VAL A 169 24.54 9.96 -8.85
CA VAL A 169 24.94 8.66 -9.41
C VAL A 169 25.83 7.87 -8.43
N GLY A 170 26.38 8.54 -7.41
CA GLY A 170 27.34 7.99 -6.46
C GLY A 170 26.87 6.74 -5.69
N PRO A 171 25.71 6.74 -5.03
CA PRO A 171 25.19 5.55 -4.35
C PRO A 171 25.08 4.32 -5.25
N PHE A 172 24.64 4.51 -6.50
CA PHE A 172 24.49 3.43 -7.47
C PHE A 172 25.84 2.88 -7.93
N VAL A 173 26.85 3.73 -8.13
CA VAL A 173 28.23 3.29 -8.45
C VAL A 173 28.84 2.48 -7.31
N LYS A 174 28.57 2.86 -6.05
CA LYS A 174 29.02 2.08 -4.88
C LYS A 174 28.33 0.71 -4.82
N ALA A 175 27.02 0.65 -5.10
CA ALA A 175 26.27 -0.61 -5.15
C ALA A 175 26.80 -1.53 -6.27
N ALA A 176 27.05 -0.96 -7.46
CA ALA A 176 27.63 -1.66 -8.59
C ALA A 176 29.02 -2.24 -8.25
N PHE A 177 29.88 -1.45 -7.59
CA PHE A 177 31.19 -1.91 -7.14
C PHE A 177 31.07 -3.10 -6.18
N ALA A 178 30.20 -3.00 -5.16
CA ALA A 178 30.00 -4.08 -4.20
C ALA A 178 29.49 -5.37 -4.85
N ALA A 179 28.55 -5.26 -5.80
CA ALA A 179 28.01 -6.39 -6.54
C ALA A 179 29.06 -7.06 -7.44
N LEU A 180 29.81 -6.27 -8.22
CA LEU A 180 30.87 -6.78 -9.08
C LEU A 180 32.04 -7.36 -8.28
N HIS A 181 32.40 -6.76 -7.15
CA HIS A 181 33.42 -7.30 -6.26
C HIS A 181 33.00 -8.65 -5.67
N LYS A 182 31.74 -8.76 -5.21
CA LYS A 182 31.17 -10.03 -4.73
C LYS A 182 31.14 -11.10 -5.83
N ALA A 183 30.95 -10.70 -7.08
CA ALA A 183 30.98 -11.58 -8.25
C ALA A 183 32.40 -11.94 -8.73
N GLY A 184 33.47 -11.41 -8.11
CA GLY A 184 34.86 -11.62 -8.55
C GLY A 184 35.24 -10.87 -9.83
N GLU A 185 34.42 -9.91 -10.26
CA GLU A 185 34.56 -9.19 -11.54
C GLU A 185 35.43 -7.93 -11.46
N ILE A 186 35.88 -7.59 -10.24
CA ILE A 186 36.81 -6.49 -9.96
C ILE A 186 38.21 -7.04 -9.76
N ASP A 187 39.09 -6.74 -10.72
CA ASP A 187 40.49 -7.11 -10.68
C ASP A 187 41.33 -5.92 -10.19
N VAL A 188 41.93 -6.05 -8.99
CA VAL A 188 42.77 -5.02 -8.37
C VAL A 188 44.15 -4.84 -9.04
N THR A 189 44.55 -5.78 -9.90
CA THR A 189 45.80 -5.74 -10.66
C THR A 189 45.67 -4.92 -11.94
N ALA A 190 44.46 -4.87 -12.51
CA ALA A 190 44.13 -4.07 -13.68
C ALA A 190 43.93 -2.57 -13.35
N SER A 191 43.88 -1.75 -14.40
CA SER A 191 43.57 -0.32 -14.27
C SER A 191 42.13 -0.10 -13.77
N GLN A 192 41.90 0.94 -12.98
CA GLN A 192 40.54 1.27 -12.52
C GLN A 192 39.58 1.52 -13.69
N GLN A 193 40.07 2.15 -14.75
CA GLN A 193 39.26 2.51 -15.92
C GLN A 193 38.73 1.30 -16.69
N SER A 194 39.43 0.15 -16.67
CA SER A 194 38.97 -1.06 -17.37
C SER A 194 37.66 -1.62 -16.80
N HIS A 195 37.29 -1.22 -15.58
CA HIS A 195 36.09 -1.67 -14.89
C HIS A 195 34.88 -0.76 -15.15
N TYR A 196 35.07 0.44 -15.72
CA TYR A 196 33.98 1.39 -15.94
C TYR A 196 32.90 0.88 -16.90
N PRO A 197 33.22 0.18 -18.02
CA PRO A 197 32.20 -0.46 -18.85
C PRO A 197 31.33 -1.46 -18.07
N LYS A 198 31.94 -2.27 -17.19
CA LYS A 198 31.20 -3.24 -16.35
C LYS A 198 30.27 -2.54 -15.36
N ILE A 199 30.73 -1.44 -14.76
CA ILE A 199 29.90 -0.62 -13.88
C ILE A 199 28.71 -0.03 -14.64
N ARG A 200 28.91 0.49 -15.86
CA ARG A 200 27.81 1.01 -16.70
C ARG A 200 26.81 -0.08 -17.07
N ALA A 201 27.29 -1.24 -17.50
CA ALA A 201 26.43 -2.38 -17.85
C ALA A 201 25.58 -2.84 -16.65
N TRP A 202 26.19 -2.89 -15.46
CA TRP A 202 25.47 -3.23 -14.23
C TRP A 202 24.40 -2.18 -13.89
N LEU A 203 24.72 -0.90 -14.05
CA LEU A 203 23.80 0.21 -13.78
C LEU A 203 22.60 0.21 -14.74
N GLU A 204 22.83 -0.04 -16.03
CA GLU A 204 21.77 -0.13 -17.04
C GLU A 204 20.77 -1.26 -16.72
N LEU A 205 21.28 -2.41 -16.27
CA LEU A 205 20.46 -3.58 -15.95
C LEU A 205 19.70 -3.45 -14.62
N ASN A 206 20.33 -2.86 -13.60
CA ASN A 206 19.81 -2.89 -12.23
C ASN A 206 19.18 -1.56 -11.76
N VAL A 207 19.37 -0.48 -12.51
CA VAL A 207 18.87 0.86 -12.18
C VAL A 207 18.31 1.56 -13.42
N PRO A 208 17.18 1.09 -13.98
CA PRO A 208 16.61 1.62 -15.23
C PRO A 208 16.09 3.07 -15.11
N ASN A 209 15.90 3.58 -13.89
CA ASN A 209 15.39 4.93 -13.62
C ASN A 209 16.50 5.93 -13.22
N LEU A 210 17.71 5.79 -13.78
CA LEU A 210 18.76 6.78 -13.56
C LEU A 210 18.39 8.13 -14.20
N SER A 211 18.78 9.21 -13.54
CA SER A 211 18.60 10.59 -14.03
C SER A 211 19.33 10.88 -15.34
N LYS A 212 20.32 10.04 -15.69
CA LYS A 212 21.01 10.00 -16.98
C LYS A 212 21.25 8.53 -17.37
N PRO A 213 21.16 8.17 -18.67
CA PRO A 213 21.51 6.83 -19.14
C PRO A 213 22.90 6.41 -18.63
N ALA A 214 23.10 5.12 -18.33
CA ALA A 214 24.38 4.67 -17.79
C ALA A 214 25.54 4.90 -18.77
N SER A 215 25.24 4.87 -20.07
CA SER A 215 26.15 5.20 -21.18
C SER A 215 26.65 6.65 -21.15
N GLU A 216 25.87 7.59 -20.61
CA GLU A 216 26.19 9.03 -20.56
C GLU A 216 26.92 9.46 -19.27
N ILE A 217 27.16 8.53 -18.34
CA ILE A 217 27.90 8.84 -17.12
C ILE A 217 29.37 9.05 -17.48
N ALA A 218 29.88 10.26 -17.26
CA ALA A 218 31.28 10.61 -17.52
C ALA A 218 32.26 9.77 -16.66
N ASP A 219 33.40 9.39 -17.25
CA ASP A 219 34.45 8.63 -16.55
C ASP A 219 34.93 9.34 -15.28
N LYS A 220 35.02 10.68 -15.29
CA LYS A 220 35.39 11.48 -14.12
C LYS A 220 34.40 11.31 -12.96
N THR A 221 33.12 11.12 -13.26
CA THR A 221 32.07 10.86 -12.26
C THR A 221 32.19 9.44 -11.70
N LEU A 222 32.45 8.45 -12.56
CA LEU A 222 32.72 7.08 -12.12
C LEU A 222 33.98 7.04 -11.24
N GLN A 223 35.07 7.64 -11.70
CA GLN A 223 36.34 7.74 -10.98
C GLN A 223 36.16 8.33 -9.58
N LYS A 224 35.45 9.45 -9.44
CA LYS A 224 35.19 10.10 -8.15
C LYS A 224 34.60 9.15 -7.10
N HIS A 225 33.77 8.20 -7.51
CA HIS A 225 33.07 7.29 -6.61
C HIS A 225 33.69 5.89 -6.55
N PHE A 226 34.36 5.45 -7.62
CA PHE A 226 34.99 4.14 -7.75
C PHE A 226 36.40 4.11 -7.18
N SER A 227 37.22 5.14 -7.43
CA SER A 227 38.64 5.16 -7.04
C SER A 227 38.88 4.96 -5.54
N PRO A 228 38.11 5.57 -4.61
CA PRO A 228 38.30 5.31 -3.19
C PRO A 228 38.06 3.85 -2.80
N LEU A 229 37.04 3.20 -3.39
CA LEU A 229 36.70 1.81 -3.09
C LEU A 229 37.75 0.84 -3.64
N PHE A 230 38.16 1.04 -4.89
CA PHE A 230 39.19 0.23 -5.53
C PHE A 230 40.54 0.34 -4.83
N ASN A 231 40.95 1.55 -4.45
CA ASN A 231 42.21 1.78 -3.74
C ASN A 231 42.20 1.15 -2.34
N ASN A 232 41.07 1.21 -1.63
CA ASN A 232 40.94 0.55 -0.34
C ASN A 232 41.04 -0.97 -0.49
N LEU A 233 40.35 -1.54 -1.49
CA LEU A 233 40.43 -2.98 -1.78
C LEU A 233 41.86 -3.40 -2.13
N LYS A 234 42.55 -2.63 -2.98
CA LYS A 234 43.96 -2.88 -3.36
C LYS A 234 44.94 -2.77 -2.19
N LYS A 235 44.65 -1.95 -1.18
CA LYS A 235 45.45 -1.87 0.05
C LYS A 235 45.20 -3.09 0.94
N SER A 236 43.95 -3.51 1.08
CA SER A 236 43.58 -4.70 1.85
C SER A 236 44.07 -6.02 1.22
N SER A 237 44.24 -6.06 -0.10
CA SER A 237 44.77 -7.24 -0.83
C SER A 237 46.29 -7.29 -0.94
N LYS A 238 47.01 -6.28 -0.42
CA LYS A 238 48.49 -6.21 -0.38
C LYS A 238 49.06 -6.57 1.00
N LEU A 239 48.21 -6.99 1.92
CA LEU A 239 48.53 -7.71 3.16
C LEU A 239 48.39 -9.20 2.89
#